data_AF-A0A4Q7LVD2-F1
#
_entry.id   AF-A0A4Q7LVD2-F1
#
_cell.length_a   1.000
_cell.length_b   1.000
_cell.length_c   1.000
_cell.angle_alpha   90.00
_cell.angle_beta   90.00
_cell.angle_gamma   90.00
#
_symmetry.space_group_name_H-M   'P 1'
#
loop_
_entity.id
_entity.type
_entity.pdbx_description
1 polymer ?
#
loop_
_entity_poly.entity_id
_entity_poly.type
_entity_poly.pdbx_seq_one_letter_code
_entity_poly.pdbx_strand_id
1 'polypeptide(L)'
;MTDTEVVARPRAVLVGVDLGTGSSFDPTLDELALLAESAGDEPVARLIARRKAIDAAFYVGSGKADEIKELVTLHQAHCVIFDQALGPAQQRNLERHIGVEVLDRTGLILEIFAARARSHEGKLQVELARLQYLATRLVRRWSHLERQRGGFGLRGGPGETQIELDRRMIDARIKSVKERLAKVKRQRNTQRRSRERHGTFRVSLVGYTNAGKSTLFNALVKARTYAADQLFATLDTTTRQMYLEAAQRSVSLSDTVGFIRDLPHGLVEAFQATLQEAAEADLLLHVVDGASPTWLEQVQEVQRVLREIGADDLPQLLVFNKLDLIEDDARPRENVDHYELEPGRIVPRLFLSAAEGIGLAELRAAIAQASIDADAQVDTLPADVRFRSLDVDVDAEVGADASLDLDDVDASMEPLPDDLLEAAPDDAEHGANVDEHRSRHRAA
;
A
#
# COMPACT_ATOMS: atom_id res chain seq x y z
N MET A 1 -22.34 -9.51 31.07
CA MET A 1 -22.51 -8.29 30.28
C MET A 1 -21.13 -7.67 30.16
N THR A 2 -20.44 -7.95 29.07
CA THR A 2 -19.10 -7.41 28.80
C THR A 2 -19.29 -6.03 28.18
N ASP A 3 -19.08 -4.99 28.98
CA ASP A 3 -18.91 -3.62 28.51
C ASP A 3 -17.76 -3.61 27.51
N THR A 4 -18.10 -3.51 26.24
CA THR A 4 -17.13 -3.18 25.21
C THR A 4 -16.93 -1.68 25.33
N GLU A 5 -15.84 -1.24 25.97
CA GLU A 5 -15.41 0.15 25.91
C GLU A 5 -15.29 0.54 24.43
N VAL A 6 -16.26 1.31 23.95
CA VAL A 6 -16.18 1.92 22.62
C VAL A 6 -15.09 2.98 22.74
N VAL A 7 -13.86 2.59 22.40
CA VAL A 7 -12.74 3.55 22.28
C VAL A 7 -13.16 4.58 21.23
N ALA A 8 -13.46 5.79 21.69
CA ALA A 8 -13.89 6.88 20.83
C ALA A 8 -12.79 7.15 19.79
N ARG A 9 -13.17 7.16 18.51
CA ARG A 9 -12.21 7.43 17.44
C ARG A 9 -11.77 8.89 17.50
N PRO A 10 -10.49 9.18 17.25
CA PRO A 10 -10.00 10.55 17.19
C PRO A 10 -10.70 11.32 16.07
N ARG A 11 -11.20 12.53 16.37
CA ARG A 11 -12.07 13.32 15.46
C ARG A 11 -11.24 14.25 14.58
N ALA A 12 -11.53 14.30 13.28
CA ALA A 12 -10.78 15.12 12.31
C ALA A 12 -11.69 16.06 11.49
N VAL A 13 -11.22 17.29 11.25
CA VAL A 13 -11.85 18.22 10.29
C VAL A 13 -11.14 18.10 8.94
N LEU A 14 -11.90 17.89 7.87
CA LEU A 14 -11.38 17.79 6.52
C LEU A 14 -11.44 19.15 5.81
N VAL A 15 -10.36 19.52 5.12
CA VAL A 15 -10.25 20.78 4.39
C VAL A 15 -9.80 20.54 2.96
N GLY A 16 -10.58 21.04 2.01
CA GLY A 16 -10.26 21.04 0.59
C GLY A 16 -10.14 22.45 0.03
N VAL A 17 -9.22 22.65 -0.92
CA VAL A 17 -9.08 23.93 -1.62
C VAL A 17 -9.28 23.74 -3.11
N ASP A 18 -10.34 24.35 -3.62
CA ASP A 18 -10.65 24.41 -5.04
C ASP A 18 -9.96 25.63 -5.65
N LEU A 19 -8.95 25.36 -6.49
CA LEU A 19 -8.17 26.38 -7.21
C LEU A 19 -8.75 26.73 -8.59
N GLY A 20 -9.87 26.12 -8.99
CA GLY A 20 -10.49 26.30 -10.30
C GLY A 20 -9.99 25.33 -11.38
N THR A 21 -10.26 25.66 -12.65
CA THR A 21 -10.07 24.76 -13.80
C THR A 21 -8.61 24.33 -13.96
N GLY A 22 -8.33 23.04 -13.74
CA GLY A 22 -7.04 22.40 -13.99
C GLY A 22 -6.50 21.55 -12.83
N SER A 23 -7.06 21.66 -11.61
CA SER A 23 -6.73 20.76 -10.50
C SER A 23 -7.70 19.57 -10.45
N SER A 24 -7.17 18.35 -10.31
CA SER A 24 -7.93 17.14 -9.97
C SER A 24 -8.45 17.24 -8.51
N PHE A 25 -9.36 18.19 -8.26
CA PHE A 25 -9.94 18.42 -6.94
C PHE A 25 -11.21 17.58 -6.76
N ASP A 26 -11.32 16.91 -5.63
CA ASP A 26 -12.53 16.22 -5.22
C ASP A 26 -13.52 17.20 -4.55
N PRO A 27 -14.63 17.58 -5.20
CA PRO A 27 -15.58 18.50 -4.61
C PRO A 27 -16.34 17.90 -3.43
N THR A 28 -16.29 16.60 -3.22
CA THR A 28 -16.98 15.91 -2.12
C THR A 28 -16.09 15.72 -0.90
N LEU A 29 -14.77 15.62 -1.09
CA LEU A 29 -13.80 15.13 -0.10
C LEU A 29 -14.08 13.70 0.39
N ASP A 30 -14.84 12.90 -0.37
CA ASP A 30 -15.16 11.53 0.02
C ASP A 30 -13.90 10.66 0.07
N GLU A 31 -12.99 10.82 -0.90
CA GLU A 31 -11.71 10.10 -0.86
C GLU A 31 -10.86 10.49 0.36
N LEU A 32 -10.83 11.78 0.71
CA LEU A 32 -10.09 12.24 1.90
C LEU A 32 -10.71 11.70 3.18
N ALA A 33 -12.05 11.60 3.24
CA ALA A 33 -12.76 11.00 4.36
C ALA A 33 -12.40 9.51 4.50
N LEU A 34 -12.39 8.76 3.41
CA LEU A 34 -11.96 7.35 3.41
C LEU A 34 -10.49 7.22 3.82
N LEU A 35 -9.61 8.16 3.48
CA LEU A 35 -8.21 8.17 3.92
C LEU A 35 -8.13 8.37 5.43
N ALA A 36 -8.83 9.37 5.96
CA ALA A 36 -8.89 9.66 7.39
C ALA A 36 -9.42 8.45 8.18
N GLU A 37 -10.52 7.84 7.73
CA GLU A 37 -11.06 6.62 8.33
C GLU A 37 -10.08 5.45 8.28
N SER A 38 -9.31 5.34 7.19
CA SER A 38 -8.28 4.29 7.03
C SER A 38 -7.07 4.50 7.95
N ALA A 39 -6.80 5.75 8.35
CA ALA A 39 -5.80 6.12 9.36
C ALA A 39 -6.32 5.91 10.80
N GLY A 40 -7.64 5.79 10.97
CA GLY A 40 -8.30 5.59 12.25
C GLY A 40 -9.07 6.81 12.76
N ASP A 41 -9.09 7.91 12.00
CA ASP A 41 -9.80 9.13 12.33
C ASP A 41 -11.29 9.06 11.96
N GLU A 42 -12.12 9.82 12.68
CA GLU A 42 -13.52 10.05 12.36
C GLU A 42 -13.69 11.43 11.71
N PRO A 43 -14.05 11.52 10.43
CA PRO A 43 -14.34 12.79 9.76
C PRO A 43 -15.63 13.43 10.31
N VAL A 44 -15.49 14.55 11.03
CA VAL A 44 -16.62 15.18 11.74
C VAL A 44 -17.15 16.44 11.08
N ALA A 45 -16.34 17.07 10.22
CA ALA A 45 -16.72 18.22 9.44
C ALA A 45 -15.90 18.29 8.14
N ARG A 46 -16.46 18.92 7.11
CA ARG A 46 -15.81 19.18 5.83
C ARG A 46 -15.90 20.67 5.50
N LEU A 47 -14.79 21.27 5.12
CA LEU A 47 -14.72 22.67 4.70
C LEU A 47 -14.05 22.77 3.34
N ILE A 48 -14.73 23.42 2.39
CA ILE A 48 -14.19 23.66 1.05
C ILE A 48 -13.95 25.16 0.88
N ALA A 49 -12.70 25.53 0.59
CA ALA A 49 -12.30 26.89 0.29
C ALA A 49 -12.11 27.07 -1.22
N ARG A 50 -12.89 27.94 -1.85
CA ARG A 50 -12.68 28.32 -3.26
C ARG A 50 -11.74 29.50 -3.35
N ARG A 51 -10.65 29.37 -4.11
CA ARG A 51 -9.65 30.44 -4.30
C ARG A 51 -9.10 30.43 -5.72
N LYS A 52 -8.63 31.58 -6.20
CA LYS A 52 -7.90 31.66 -7.48
C LYS A 52 -6.41 31.34 -7.35
N ALA A 53 -5.86 31.50 -6.15
CA ALA A 53 -4.45 31.28 -5.85
C ALA A 53 -4.26 30.91 -4.38
N ILE A 54 -3.23 30.10 -4.13
CA ILE A 54 -2.82 29.67 -2.78
C ILE A 54 -2.36 30.86 -1.95
N ASP A 55 -2.71 30.84 -0.66
CA ASP A 55 -2.15 31.78 0.31
C ASP A 55 -0.76 31.30 0.76
N ALA A 56 0.23 32.20 0.75
CA ALA A 56 1.60 31.86 1.12
C ALA A 56 1.74 31.49 2.61
N ALA A 57 0.87 32.00 3.48
CA ALA A 57 0.92 31.78 4.92
C ALA A 57 0.07 30.59 5.37
N PHE A 58 -1.17 30.48 4.88
CA PHE A 58 -2.17 29.53 5.37
C PHE A 58 -2.75 28.60 4.31
N TYR A 59 -2.36 28.72 3.04
CA TYR A 59 -2.96 28.02 1.90
C TYR A 59 -4.42 28.46 1.59
N VAL A 60 -5.32 28.46 2.59
CA VAL A 60 -6.74 28.87 2.52
C VAL A 60 -7.01 30.35 2.81
N GLY A 61 -6.02 31.08 3.37
CA GLY A 61 -6.14 32.46 3.84
C GLY A 61 -6.66 32.59 5.28
N SER A 62 -6.51 33.77 5.88
CA SER A 62 -6.77 34.00 7.31
C SER A 62 -8.22 33.76 7.71
N GLY A 63 -9.20 34.33 7.00
CA GLY A 63 -10.61 34.18 7.37
C GLY A 63 -11.10 32.73 7.33
N LYS A 64 -10.63 31.93 6.35
CA LYS A 64 -10.93 30.49 6.32
C LYS A 64 -10.15 29.72 7.38
N ALA A 65 -8.94 30.15 7.75
CA ALA A 65 -8.21 29.56 8.86
C ALA A 65 -8.92 29.80 10.21
N ASP A 66 -9.57 30.96 10.39
CA ASP A 66 -10.42 31.25 11.55
C ASP A 66 -11.66 30.34 11.57
N GLU A 67 -12.36 30.19 10.44
CA GLU A 67 -13.51 29.27 10.30
C GLU A 67 -13.13 27.80 10.60
N ILE A 68 -11.96 27.34 10.14
CA ILE A 68 -11.42 26.02 10.47
C ILE A 68 -11.21 25.89 11.98
N LYS A 69 -10.66 26.91 12.63
CA LYS A 69 -10.44 26.90 14.09
C LYS A 69 -11.75 26.84 14.88
N GLU A 70 -12.78 27.52 14.41
CA GLU A 70 -14.12 27.44 14.99
C GLU A 70 -14.69 26.03 14.86
N LEU A 71 -14.57 25.40 13.68
CA LEU A 71 -15.00 24.01 13.47
C LEU A 71 -14.23 23.02 14.37
N VAL A 72 -12.92 23.19 14.50
CA VAL A 72 -12.09 22.37 15.39
C VAL A 72 -12.57 22.46 16.83
N THR A 73 -12.89 23.67 17.29
CA THR A 73 -13.39 23.91 18.65
C THR A 73 -14.79 23.31 18.84
N LEU A 74 -15.68 23.53 17.87
CA LEU A 74 -17.07 23.05 17.88
C LEU A 74 -17.15 21.53 17.92
N HIS A 75 -16.36 20.86 17.08
CA HIS A 75 -16.35 19.40 16.96
C HIS A 75 -15.31 18.73 17.86
N GLN A 76 -14.57 19.49 18.67
CA GLN A 76 -13.47 18.97 19.50
C GLN A 76 -12.51 18.08 18.70
N ALA A 77 -12.19 18.51 17.47
CA ALA A 77 -11.31 17.75 16.60
C ALA A 77 -9.88 17.84 17.12
N HIS A 78 -9.18 16.72 17.10
CA HIS A 78 -7.78 16.64 17.54
C HIS A 78 -6.80 17.01 16.41
N CYS A 79 -7.26 16.95 15.15
CA CYS A 79 -6.45 17.29 13.98
C CYS A 79 -7.29 17.92 12.85
N VAL A 80 -6.60 18.59 11.95
CA VAL A 80 -7.13 19.09 10.68
C VAL A 80 -6.38 18.44 9.54
N ILE A 81 -7.11 17.85 8.59
CA ILE A 81 -6.56 17.15 7.44
C ILE A 81 -6.83 17.97 6.18
N PHE A 82 -5.76 18.36 5.50
CA PHE A 82 -5.82 19.05 4.21
C PHE A 82 -5.66 18.07 3.05
N ASP A 83 -6.56 18.15 2.08
CA ASP A 83 -6.48 17.35 0.85
C ASP A 83 -5.25 17.70 -0.02
N GLN A 84 -4.78 18.95 0.06
CA GLN A 84 -3.63 19.40 -0.72
C GLN A 84 -2.33 19.26 0.06
N ALA A 85 -1.23 18.97 -0.64
CA ALA A 85 0.10 18.98 -0.04
C ALA A 85 0.49 20.39 0.43
N LEU A 86 0.80 20.52 1.72
CA LEU A 86 1.11 21.82 2.34
C LEU A 86 2.61 22.05 2.42
N GLY A 87 3.07 23.25 2.09
CA GLY A 87 4.46 23.62 2.34
C GLY A 87 4.80 23.60 3.84
N PRO A 88 6.07 23.34 4.23
CA PRO A 88 6.47 23.32 5.65
C PRO A 88 6.14 24.59 6.42
N ALA A 89 6.17 25.76 5.76
CA ALA A 89 5.80 27.03 6.37
C ALA A 89 4.29 27.15 6.60
N GLN A 90 3.48 26.72 5.62
CA GLN A 90 2.02 26.77 5.68
C GLN A 90 1.50 25.87 6.79
N GLN A 91 1.93 24.61 6.84
CA GLN A 91 1.52 23.67 7.88
C GLN A 91 1.78 24.24 9.28
N ARG A 92 3.00 24.75 9.54
CA ARG A 92 3.35 25.31 10.86
C ARG A 92 2.52 26.53 11.23
N ASN A 93 2.24 27.41 10.27
CA ASN A 93 1.43 28.58 10.51
C ASN A 93 0.00 28.18 10.84
N LEU A 94 -0.56 27.20 10.12
CA LEU A 94 -1.86 26.61 10.41
C LEU A 94 -1.89 25.95 11.79
N GLU A 95 -0.92 25.11 12.14
CA GLU A 95 -0.80 24.48 13.47
C GLU A 95 -0.79 25.52 14.60
N ARG A 96 0.00 26.59 14.44
CA ARG A 96 0.04 27.69 15.43
C ARG A 96 -1.26 28.46 15.54
N HIS A 97 -1.94 28.66 14.42
CA HIS A 97 -3.17 29.47 14.36
C HIS A 97 -4.36 28.69 14.93
N ILE A 98 -4.53 27.45 14.47
CA ILE A 98 -5.64 26.56 14.80
C ILE A 98 -5.45 25.97 16.21
N GLY A 99 -4.20 25.62 16.58
CA GLY A 99 -3.87 25.09 17.89
C GLY A 99 -3.93 23.56 18.03
N VAL A 100 -4.15 22.86 16.91
CA VAL A 100 -4.14 21.38 16.82
C VAL A 100 -3.19 20.92 15.72
N GLU A 101 -2.96 19.61 15.63
CA GLU A 101 -2.12 19.03 14.58
C GLU A 101 -2.76 19.25 13.20
N VAL A 102 -1.92 19.58 12.21
CA VAL A 102 -2.35 19.76 10.82
C VAL A 102 -1.60 18.77 9.95
N LEU A 103 -2.35 17.84 9.37
CA LEU A 103 -1.84 16.88 8.41
C LEU A 103 -2.20 17.32 7.00
N ASP A 104 -1.27 17.17 6.07
CA ASP A 104 -1.59 17.22 4.65
C ASP A 104 -1.79 15.80 4.10
N ARG A 105 -2.33 15.70 2.89
CA ARG A 105 -2.58 14.41 2.24
C ARG A 105 -1.35 13.51 2.18
N THR A 106 -0.16 14.07 1.96
CA THR A 106 1.09 13.30 2.00
C THR A 106 1.35 12.70 3.37
N GLY A 107 1.21 13.48 4.44
CA GLY A 107 1.38 13.03 5.82
C GLY A 107 0.38 11.93 6.18
N LEU A 108 -0.90 12.12 5.83
CA LEU A 108 -1.96 11.14 6.09
C LEU A 108 -1.68 9.79 5.40
N ILE A 109 -1.30 9.81 4.12
CA ILE A 109 -0.97 8.57 3.38
C ILE A 109 0.21 7.85 4.04
N LEU A 110 1.25 8.58 4.46
CA LEU A 110 2.39 8.00 5.17
C LEU A 110 2.01 7.34 6.50
N GLU A 111 1.04 7.90 7.23
CA GLU A 111 0.54 7.32 8.47
C GLU A 111 -0.24 6.02 8.23
N ILE A 112 -1.13 6.02 7.23
CA ILE A 112 -1.83 4.80 6.81
C ILE A 112 -0.80 3.72 6.45
N PHE A 113 0.21 4.06 5.65
CA PHE A 113 1.25 3.10 5.27
C PHE A 113 2.07 2.61 6.46
N ALA A 114 2.38 3.46 7.43
CA ALA A 114 3.08 3.05 8.64
C ALA A 114 2.27 2.03 9.45
N ALA A 115 0.94 2.19 9.50
CA ALA A 115 0.05 1.25 10.15
C ALA A 115 -0.11 -0.07 9.37
N ARG A 116 0.00 -0.05 8.04
CA ARG A 116 -0.24 -1.22 7.17
C ARG A 116 1.02 -2.04 6.86
N ALA A 117 2.21 -1.46 6.93
CA ALA A 117 3.46 -2.14 6.61
C ALA A 117 3.77 -3.29 7.59
N ARG A 118 3.67 -4.54 7.12
CA ARG A 118 3.96 -5.73 7.94
C ARG A 118 5.32 -6.31 7.60
N SER A 119 5.65 -6.37 6.31
CA SER A 119 6.92 -6.89 5.83
C SER A 119 8.11 -6.04 6.27
N HIS A 120 9.28 -6.66 6.38
CA HIS A 120 10.52 -5.94 6.72
C HIS A 120 10.88 -4.91 5.64
N GLU A 121 10.70 -5.26 4.36
CA GLU A 121 10.93 -4.37 3.23
C GLU A 121 9.97 -3.18 3.25
N GLY A 122 8.66 -3.44 3.39
CA GLY A 122 7.63 -2.40 3.46
C GLY A 122 7.87 -1.43 4.62
N LYS A 123 8.24 -1.94 5.80
CA LYS A 123 8.59 -1.11 6.96
C LYS A 123 9.77 -0.17 6.66
N LEU A 124 10.81 -0.66 5.98
CA LEU A 124 11.96 0.16 5.58
C LEU A 124 11.60 1.23 4.54
N GLN A 125 10.75 0.90 3.57
CA GLN A 125 10.28 1.85 2.55
C GLN A 125 9.45 2.96 3.18
N VAL A 126 8.51 2.61 4.07
CA VAL A 126 7.69 3.60 4.78
C VAL A 126 8.54 4.44 5.73
N GLU A 127 9.48 3.84 6.47
CA GLU A 127 10.43 4.58 7.32
C GLU A 127 11.23 5.59 6.48
N LEU A 128 11.73 5.19 5.31
CA LEU A 128 12.47 6.06 4.41
C LEU A 128 11.63 7.25 3.95
N ALA A 129 10.43 6.99 3.44
CA ALA A 129 9.53 8.02 2.94
C ALA A 129 9.12 9.00 4.05
N ARG A 130 8.84 8.50 5.26
CA ARG A 130 8.53 9.31 6.44
C ARG A 130 9.71 10.18 6.86
N LEU A 131 10.93 9.65 6.88
CA LEU A 131 12.13 10.42 7.21
C LEU A 131 12.40 11.52 6.19
N GLN A 132 12.23 11.24 4.90
CA GLN A 132 12.37 12.24 3.83
C GLN A 132 11.33 13.36 3.96
N TYR A 133 10.08 13.01 4.23
CA TYR A 133 9.00 13.97 4.48
C TYR A 133 9.31 14.84 5.71
N LEU A 134 9.69 14.23 6.84
CA LEU A 134 10.03 14.94 8.07
C LEU A 134 11.26 15.84 7.92
N ALA A 135 12.28 15.42 7.16
CA ALA A 135 13.50 16.21 6.94
C ALA A 135 13.19 17.61 6.38
N THR A 136 12.23 17.71 5.45
CA THR A 136 11.81 19.00 4.86
C THR A 136 11.07 19.91 5.85
N ARG A 137 10.50 19.33 6.92
CA ARG A 137 9.66 20.02 7.90
C ARG A 137 10.36 20.30 9.24
N LEU A 138 11.46 19.60 9.53
CA LEU A 138 12.17 19.68 10.81
C LEU A 138 12.82 21.04 11.07
N VAL A 139 13.35 21.68 10.01
CA VAL A 139 14.22 22.88 10.07
C VAL A 139 13.58 24.07 10.81
N ARG A 140 12.26 24.10 11.02
CA ARG A 140 11.57 25.25 11.61
C ARG A 140 10.55 24.95 12.71
N ARG A 141 10.23 23.68 13.00
CA ARG A 141 9.39 23.30 14.16
C ARG A 141 10.07 23.68 15.49
N TRP A 142 11.40 23.68 15.53
CA TRP A 142 12.20 23.99 16.73
C TRP A 142 12.42 25.48 17.05
N SER A 143 12.08 26.40 16.14
CA SER A 143 12.25 27.86 16.35
C SER A 143 11.47 28.42 17.55
N HIS A 144 10.48 27.69 18.08
CA HIS A 144 9.75 28.05 19.30
C HIS A 144 10.40 27.54 20.59
N LEU A 145 11.09 26.40 20.56
CA LEU A 145 11.78 25.83 21.72
C LEU A 145 13.02 26.65 22.11
N GLU A 146 13.71 27.28 21.14
CA GLU A 146 14.79 28.24 21.41
C GLU A 146 14.29 29.51 22.12
N ARG A 147 13.04 29.95 21.87
CA ARG A 147 12.51 31.18 22.47
C ARG A 147 11.93 30.97 23.87
N GLN A 148 11.30 29.83 24.14
CA GLN A 148 10.75 29.53 25.47
C GLN A 148 11.80 29.15 26.50
N ARG A 149 12.97 28.63 26.09
CA ARG A 149 14.09 28.31 27.00
C ARG A 149 15.07 29.46 27.24
N GLY A 150 14.73 30.67 26.79
CA GLY A 150 15.38 31.90 27.23
C GLY A 150 16.88 31.96 26.98
N GLY A 151 17.31 32.10 25.73
CA GLY A 151 18.65 32.63 25.36
C GLY A 151 19.89 31.94 25.92
N PHE A 152 19.74 30.88 26.72
CA PHE A 152 20.81 30.13 27.32
C PHE A 152 21.21 29.04 26.34
N GLY A 153 22.27 29.33 25.58
CA GLY A 153 22.80 28.46 24.56
C GLY A 153 23.10 27.07 25.10
N LEU A 154 22.23 26.10 24.78
CA LEU A 154 22.66 24.72 24.61
C LEU A 154 23.36 24.62 23.25
N ARG A 155 24.57 25.19 23.18
CA ARG A 155 25.58 24.75 22.23
C ARG A 155 25.97 23.33 22.65
N GLY A 156 25.45 22.32 21.96
CA GLY A 156 25.97 20.96 22.04
C GLY A 156 27.36 20.91 21.38
N GLY A 157 28.39 21.48 22.01
CA GLY A 157 29.74 21.51 21.44
C GLY A 157 30.00 22.64 20.42
N PRO A 158 31.20 22.69 19.80
CA PRO A 158 31.78 23.91 19.25
C PRO A 158 31.09 24.36 17.95
N GLY A 159 30.05 25.19 18.08
CA GLY A 159 29.51 26.03 17.00
C GLY A 159 28.34 25.46 16.20
N GLU A 160 27.96 24.19 16.36
CA GLU A 160 26.84 23.57 15.63
C GLU A 160 25.50 23.85 16.35
N THR A 161 24.49 24.25 15.59
CA THR A 161 23.13 24.48 16.13
C THR A 161 22.40 23.16 16.33
N GLN A 162 21.49 23.07 17.31
CA GLN A 162 20.70 21.86 17.55
C GLN A 162 19.93 21.41 16.29
N ILE A 163 19.47 22.36 15.47
CA ILE A 163 18.79 22.11 14.20
C ILE A 163 19.71 21.39 13.20
N GLU A 164 20.99 21.77 13.14
CA GLU A 164 21.98 21.12 12.28
C GLU A 164 22.28 19.69 12.76
N LEU A 165 22.39 19.48 14.07
CA LEU A 165 22.55 18.15 14.66
C LEU A 165 21.36 17.24 14.34
N ASP A 166 20.13 17.73 14.53
CA ASP A 166 18.92 16.93 14.27
C ASP A 166 18.77 16.60 12.77
N ARG A 167 19.06 17.58 11.90
CA ARG A 167 19.11 17.35 10.45
C ARG A 167 20.14 16.29 10.09
N ARG A 168 21.35 16.39 10.65
CA ARG A 168 22.43 15.41 10.43
C ARG A 168 22.04 14.01 10.92
N MET A 169 21.33 13.91 12.04
CA MET A 169 20.81 12.64 12.54
C MET A 169 19.77 12.03 11.58
N ILE A 170 18.83 12.83 11.07
CA ILE A 170 17.86 12.35 10.06
C ILE A 170 18.57 11.94 8.78
N ASP A 171 19.50 12.73 8.26
CA ASP A 171 20.24 12.41 7.04
C ASP A 171 21.08 11.13 7.20
N ALA A 172 21.72 10.93 8.35
CA ALA A 172 22.43 9.70 8.67
C ALA A 172 21.48 8.49 8.73
N ARG A 173 20.28 8.67 9.29
CA ARG A 173 19.25 7.61 9.33
C ARG A 173 18.73 7.28 7.93
N ILE A 174 18.44 8.28 7.10
CA ILE A 174 18.05 8.11 5.70
C ILE A 174 19.11 7.28 4.96
N LYS A 175 20.39 7.62 5.13
CA LYS A 175 21.49 6.88 4.51
C LYS A 175 21.51 5.42 4.95
N SER A 176 21.41 5.16 6.26
CA SER A 176 21.38 3.80 6.81
C SER A 176 20.20 2.97 6.29
N VAL A 177 19.00 3.55 6.23
CA VAL A 177 17.79 2.88 5.72
C VAL A 177 17.94 2.57 4.22
N LYS A 178 18.48 3.50 3.41
CA LYS A 178 18.77 3.26 1.99
C LYS A 178 19.75 2.11 1.77
N GLU A 179 20.82 2.04 2.55
CA GLU A 179 21.79 0.94 2.48
C GLU A 179 21.16 -0.41 2.83
N ARG A 180 20.28 -0.45 3.84
CA ARG A 180 19.52 -1.66 4.19
C ARG A 180 18.56 -2.08 3.07
N LEU A 181 17.83 -1.13 2.49
CA LEU A 181 16.92 -1.39 1.37
C LEU A 181 17.67 -1.93 0.15
N ALA A 182 18.86 -1.42 -0.15
CA ALA A 182 19.72 -1.93 -1.22
C ALA A 182 20.14 -3.40 -1.00
N LYS A 183 20.39 -3.81 0.25
CA LYS A 183 20.68 -5.22 0.58
C LYS A 183 19.46 -6.11 0.36
N VAL A 184 18.27 -5.67 0.80
CA VAL A 184 17.01 -6.39 0.59
C VAL A 184 16.73 -6.57 -0.91
N LYS A 185 16.92 -5.51 -1.71
CA LYS A 185 16.78 -5.56 -3.17
C LYS A 185 17.70 -6.60 -3.83
N ARG A 186 18.97 -6.70 -3.38
CA ARG A 186 19.91 -7.73 -3.88
C ARG A 186 19.43 -9.14 -3.56
N GLN A 187 18.96 -9.38 -2.34
CA GLN A 187 18.43 -10.68 -1.94
C GLN A 187 17.19 -11.07 -2.76
N ARG A 188 16.30 -10.11 -3.02
CA ARG A 188 15.11 -10.30 -3.86
C ARG A 188 15.48 -10.65 -5.30
N ASN A 189 16.47 -9.98 -5.89
CA ASN A 189 16.96 -10.30 -7.24
C ASN A 189 17.52 -11.74 -7.35
N THR A 190 18.16 -12.24 -6.29
CA THR A 190 18.65 -13.64 -6.25
C THR A 190 17.47 -14.63 -6.20
N GLN A 191 16.46 -14.36 -5.37
CA GLN A 191 15.23 -15.17 -5.35
C GLN A 191 14.48 -15.11 -6.69
N ARG A 192 14.46 -13.95 -7.33
CA ARG A 192 13.88 -13.73 -8.66
C ARG A 192 14.52 -14.64 -9.71
N ARG A 193 15.84 -14.68 -9.82
CA ARG A 193 16.56 -15.59 -10.75
C ARG A 193 16.31 -17.07 -10.50
N SER A 194 15.90 -17.44 -9.28
CA SER A 194 15.44 -18.79 -8.98
C SER A 194 14.03 -19.05 -9.51
N ARG A 195 13.14 -18.04 -9.51
CA ARG A 195 11.75 -18.14 -10.00
C ARG A 195 11.65 -18.03 -11.53
N GLU A 196 12.45 -17.18 -12.16
CA GLU A 196 12.55 -17.07 -13.63
C GLU A 196 12.92 -18.42 -14.27
N ARG A 197 13.73 -19.24 -13.59
CA ARG A 197 14.07 -20.60 -14.04
C ARG A 197 12.89 -21.58 -14.11
N HIS A 198 11.75 -21.27 -13.51
CA HIS A 198 10.57 -22.14 -13.47
C HIS A 198 9.49 -21.75 -14.50
N GLY A 199 9.71 -20.72 -15.34
CA GLY A 199 8.83 -20.41 -16.48
C GLY A 199 7.36 -20.14 -16.14
N THR A 200 7.05 -19.74 -14.91
CA THR A 200 5.65 -19.53 -14.48
C THR A 200 5.14 -18.18 -14.95
N PHE A 201 4.00 -18.18 -15.64
CA PHE A 201 3.34 -16.95 -16.09
C PHE A 201 2.87 -16.07 -14.93
N ARG A 202 3.18 -14.78 -15.01
CA ARG A 202 3.01 -13.80 -13.96
C ARG A 202 1.88 -12.84 -14.28
N VAL A 203 0.89 -12.81 -13.41
CA VAL A 203 -0.27 -11.94 -13.51
C VAL A 203 -0.25 -10.99 -12.32
N SER A 204 -0.35 -9.70 -12.59
CA SER A 204 -0.34 -8.67 -11.55
C SER A 204 -1.65 -7.88 -11.55
N LEU A 205 -2.28 -7.76 -10.39
CA LEU A 205 -3.46 -6.92 -10.18
C LEU A 205 -3.00 -5.48 -9.97
N VAL A 206 -3.43 -4.56 -10.82
CA VAL A 206 -3.17 -3.13 -10.71
C VAL A 206 -4.48 -2.36 -10.74
N GLY A 207 -4.50 -1.14 -10.20
CA GLY A 207 -5.72 -0.33 -10.18
C GLY A 207 -5.84 0.57 -8.96
N TYR A 208 -6.85 1.41 -8.99
CA TYR A 208 -7.10 2.40 -7.94
C TYR A 208 -7.39 1.74 -6.58
N THR A 209 -7.08 2.44 -5.50
CA THR A 209 -7.49 2.05 -4.14
C THR A 209 -9.01 1.88 -4.09
N ASN A 210 -9.47 0.89 -3.33
CA ASN A 210 -10.88 0.49 -3.28
C ASN A 210 -11.54 -0.01 -4.59
N ALA A 211 -10.79 -0.23 -5.68
CA ALA A 211 -11.33 -0.90 -6.87
C ALA A 211 -11.70 -2.39 -6.64
N GLY A 212 -11.36 -2.94 -5.48
CA GLY A 212 -11.62 -4.34 -5.12
C GLY A 212 -10.56 -5.34 -5.60
N LYS A 213 -9.32 -4.89 -5.82
CA LYS A 213 -8.17 -5.75 -6.17
C LYS A 213 -8.00 -6.93 -5.20
N SER A 214 -7.96 -6.68 -3.90
CA SER A 214 -7.76 -7.73 -2.89
C SER A 214 -8.98 -8.65 -2.77
N THR A 215 -10.19 -8.13 -2.99
CA THR A 215 -11.40 -8.95 -3.09
C THR A 215 -11.32 -9.90 -4.29
N LEU A 216 -10.92 -9.38 -5.46
CA LEU A 216 -10.71 -10.19 -6.66
C LEU A 216 -9.60 -11.23 -6.48
N PHE A 217 -8.49 -10.85 -5.85
CA PHE A 217 -7.39 -11.74 -5.51
C PHE A 217 -7.88 -12.93 -4.67
N ASN A 218 -8.65 -12.65 -3.62
CA ASN A 218 -9.20 -13.68 -2.75
C ASN A 218 -10.17 -14.60 -3.48
N ALA A 219 -11.03 -14.03 -4.33
CA ALA A 219 -11.98 -14.79 -5.12
C ALA A 219 -11.29 -15.73 -6.14
N LEU A 220 -10.18 -15.28 -6.75
CA LEU A 220 -9.39 -16.08 -7.69
C LEU A 220 -8.57 -17.17 -7.01
N VAL A 221 -7.97 -16.90 -5.85
CA VAL A 221 -7.08 -17.87 -5.19
C VAL A 221 -7.81 -18.71 -4.14
N LYS A 222 -9.09 -18.43 -3.86
CA LYS A 222 -9.83 -18.95 -2.69
C LYS A 222 -9.07 -18.70 -1.38
N ALA A 223 -8.36 -17.58 -1.31
CA ALA A 223 -7.55 -17.20 -0.16
C ALA A 223 -8.37 -16.34 0.82
N ARG A 224 -8.04 -16.42 2.12
CA ARG A 224 -8.57 -15.53 3.16
C ARG A 224 -7.61 -14.35 3.42
N THR A 225 -7.16 -13.66 2.38
CA THR A 225 -6.37 -12.42 2.58
C THR A 225 -7.33 -11.33 3.08
N TYR A 226 -6.86 -10.43 3.94
CA TYR A 226 -7.71 -9.34 4.45
C TYR A 226 -8.13 -8.42 3.31
N ALA A 227 -9.43 -8.26 3.09
CA ALA A 227 -10.02 -7.27 2.20
C ALA A 227 -11.00 -6.44 3.03
N ALA A 228 -10.88 -5.12 2.96
CA ALA A 228 -11.76 -4.18 3.64
C ALA A 228 -11.97 -2.96 2.75
N ASP A 229 -13.09 -2.28 2.96
CA ASP A 229 -13.44 -1.00 2.33
C ASP A 229 -12.62 0.14 2.99
N GLN A 230 -11.29 0.01 2.89
CA GLN A 230 -10.30 0.93 3.44
C GLN A 230 -9.25 1.17 2.36
N LEU A 231 -8.79 2.41 2.23
CA LEU A 231 -7.73 2.75 1.30
C LEU A 231 -6.43 2.11 1.79
N PHE A 232 -5.63 1.62 0.84
CA PHE A 232 -4.38 0.89 1.11
C PHE A 232 -4.53 -0.35 2.01
N ALA A 233 -5.65 -1.06 1.89
CA ALA A 233 -5.87 -2.35 2.56
C ALA A 233 -4.71 -3.35 2.33
N THR A 234 -4.06 -3.27 1.15
CA THR A 234 -2.86 -4.05 0.80
C THR A 234 -1.70 -3.10 0.50
N LEU A 235 -0.62 -3.22 1.28
CA LEU A 235 0.66 -2.53 1.05
C LEU A 235 1.78 -3.51 0.65
N ASP A 236 1.81 -4.69 1.27
CA ASP A 236 2.79 -5.72 0.96
C ASP A 236 2.28 -6.59 -0.20
N THR A 237 3.09 -6.73 -1.25
CA THR A 237 2.75 -7.56 -2.40
C THR A 237 2.52 -9.01 -1.97
N THR A 238 1.36 -9.57 -2.31
CA THR A 238 1.03 -10.96 -2.00
C THR A 238 0.97 -11.78 -3.27
N THR A 239 1.89 -12.74 -3.43
CA THR A 239 1.91 -13.67 -4.57
C THR A 239 1.38 -15.04 -4.15
N ARG A 240 0.49 -15.60 -4.96
CA ARG A 240 -0.02 -16.97 -4.81
C ARG A 240 -0.07 -17.66 -6.16
N GLN A 241 0.06 -18.98 -6.14
CA GLN A 241 -0.14 -19.81 -7.32
C GLN A 241 -1.62 -20.12 -7.47
N MET A 242 -2.15 -20.02 -8.69
CA MET A 242 -3.46 -20.55 -9.04
C MET A 242 -3.32 -21.49 -10.23
N TYR A 243 -4.04 -22.61 -10.19
CA TYR A 243 -4.08 -23.53 -11.32
C TYR A 243 -5.20 -23.11 -12.28
N LEU A 244 -4.87 -23.04 -13.58
CA LEU A 244 -5.81 -22.77 -14.65
C LEU A 244 -6.07 -24.06 -15.42
N GLU A 245 -7.24 -24.66 -15.19
CA GLU A 245 -7.63 -25.93 -15.82
C GLU A 245 -7.65 -25.83 -17.35
N ALA A 246 -8.13 -24.71 -17.91
CA ALA A 246 -8.20 -24.48 -19.35
C ALA A 246 -6.82 -24.44 -20.04
N ALA A 247 -5.77 -24.02 -19.32
CA ALA A 247 -4.39 -24.00 -19.81
C ALA A 247 -3.52 -25.14 -19.24
N GLN A 248 -4.11 -26.02 -18.41
CA GLN A 248 -3.43 -27.10 -17.68
C GLN A 248 -2.14 -26.68 -16.95
N ARG A 249 -2.04 -25.43 -16.49
CA ARG A 249 -0.82 -24.88 -15.88
C ARG A 249 -1.09 -24.02 -14.66
N SER A 250 -0.06 -23.87 -13.84
CA SER A 250 -0.05 -22.93 -12.71
C SER A 250 0.39 -21.56 -13.19
N VAL A 251 -0.32 -20.52 -12.76
CA VAL A 251 0.07 -19.12 -12.93
C VAL A 251 0.25 -18.47 -11.58
N SER A 252 1.18 -17.51 -11.52
CA SER A 252 1.39 -16.71 -10.33
C SER A 252 0.54 -15.45 -10.40
N LEU A 253 -0.31 -15.24 -9.40
CA LEU A 253 -1.10 -14.03 -9.23
C LEU A 253 -0.51 -13.20 -8.10
N SER A 254 -0.27 -11.91 -8.34
CA SER A 254 0.24 -10.94 -7.37
C SER A 254 -0.76 -9.82 -7.12
N ASP A 255 -1.13 -9.58 -5.85
CA ASP A 255 -1.87 -8.38 -5.43
C ASP A 255 -0.87 -7.25 -5.15
N THR A 256 -1.09 -6.07 -5.73
CA THR A 256 -0.21 -4.90 -5.59
C THR A 256 -0.86 -3.77 -4.81
N VAL A 257 -0.05 -2.77 -4.46
CA VAL A 257 -0.53 -1.57 -3.77
C VAL A 257 -1.52 -0.83 -4.67
N GLY A 258 -2.63 -0.39 -4.10
CA GLY A 258 -3.58 0.44 -4.83
C GLY A 258 -3.04 1.84 -5.10
N PHE A 259 -3.37 2.37 -6.28
CA PHE A 259 -3.03 3.75 -6.64
C PHE A 259 -4.03 4.75 -6.06
N ILE A 260 -3.60 5.99 -5.87
CA ILE A 260 -4.44 7.08 -5.42
C ILE A 260 -4.06 8.36 -6.19
N ARG A 261 -4.97 9.33 -6.21
CA ARG A 261 -4.75 10.66 -6.78
C ARG A 261 -3.59 11.36 -6.08
N ASP A 262 -2.77 12.04 -6.87
CA ASP A 262 -1.66 12.88 -6.42
C ASP A 262 -0.73 12.17 -5.43
N LEU A 263 -0.33 10.94 -5.77
CA LEU A 263 0.72 10.23 -5.05
C LEU A 263 2.00 11.10 -4.99
N PRO A 264 2.50 11.42 -3.79
CA PRO A 264 3.71 12.23 -3.66
C PRO A 264 4.91 11.53 -4.33
N HIS A 265 5.73 12.25 -5.09
CA HIS A 265 6.87 11.67 -5.81
C HIS A 265 7.85 10.90 -4.92
N GLY A 266 8.13 11.40 -3.70
CA GLY A 266 8.99 10.69 -2.74
C GLY A 266 8.41 9.36 -2.27
N LEU A 267 7.09 9.21 -2.36
CA LEU A 267 6.37 7.98 -2.06
C LEU A 267 6.51 6.99 -3.22
N VAL A 268 6.36 7.46 -4.47
CA VAL A 268 6.59 6.64 -5.67
C VAL A 268 8.01 6.07 -5.69
N GLU A 269 9.03 6.84 -5.34
CA GLU A 269 10.42 6.34 -5.22
C GLU A 269 10.56 5.25 -4.14
N ALA A 270 9.90 5.40 -2.99
CA ALA A 270 9.96 4.43 -1.90
C ALA A 270 9.23 3.13 -2.25
N PHE A 271 8.13 3.21 -3.00
CA PHE A 271 7.34 2.07 -3.46
C PHE A 271 7.74 1.58 -4.84
N GLN A 272 8.71 2.20 -5.51
CA GLN A 272 9.16 1.78 -6.83
C GLN A 272 9.59 0.31 -6.83
N ALA A 273 10.20 -0.17 -5.73
CA ALA A 273 10.58 -1.57 -5.60
C ALA A 273 9.39 -2.54 -5.43
N THR A 274 8.28 -2.12 -4.82
CA THR A 274 7.05 -2.94 -4.75
C THR A 274 6.24 -2.85 -6.04
N LEU A 275 6.24 -1.70 -6.71
CA LEU A 275 5.63 -1.49 -8.02
C LEU A 275 6.41 -2.15 -9.16
N GLN A 276 7.72 -2.36 -9.01
CA GLN A 276 8.54 -3.09 -9.97
C GLN A 276 8.02 -4.50 -10.22
N GLU A 277 7.38 -5.13 -9.23
CA GLU A 277 6.75 -6.45 -9.42
C GLU A 277 5.66 -6.41 -10.50
N ALA A 278 4.92 -5.30 -10.62
CA ALA A 278 3.94 -5.14 -11.69
C ALA A 278 4.62 -4.96 -13.06
N ALA A 279 5.74 -4.24 -13.12
CA ALA A 279 6.52 -4.05 -14.35
C ALA A 279 7.20 -5.34 -14.86
N GLU A 280 7.25 -6.39 -14.04
CA GLU A 280 7.80 -7.69 -14.42
C GLU A 280 6.71 -8.74 -14.69
N ALA A 281 5.43 -8.34 -14.72
CA ALA A 281 4.33 -9.23 -15.04
C ALA A 281 4.26 -9.51 -16.54
N ASP A 282 3.78 -10.69 -16.91
CA ASP A 282 3.47 -11.02 -18.30
C ASP A 282 2.09 -10.47 -18.70
N LEU A 283 1.20 -10.30 -17.72
CA LEU A 283 -0.14 -9.72 -17.88
C LEU A 283 -0.51 -8.81 -16.71
N LEU A 284 -0.99 -7.61 -17.03
CA LEU A 284 -1.61 -6.71 -16.06
C LEU A 284 -3.13 -6.87 -16.08
N LEU A 285 -3.71 -7.18 -14.92
CA LEU A 285 -5.14 -7.09 -14.69
C LEU A 285 -5.44 -5.74 -14.07
N HIS A 286 -5.92 -4.81 -14.89
CA HIS A 286 -6.25 -3.47 -14.45
C HIS A 286 -7.67 -3.43 -13.91
N VAL A 287 -7.80 -3.55 -12.59
CA VAL A 287 -9.08 -3.53 -11.87
C VAL A 287 -9.58 -2.10 -11.71
N VAL A 288 -10.79 -1.86 -12.19
CA VAL A 288 -11.49 -0.57 -12.20
C VAL A 288 -12.78 -0.71 -11.41
N ASP A 289 -13.12 0.27 -10.58
CA ASP A 289 -14.45 0.34 -9.96
C ASP A 289 -15.48 0.81 -11.00
N GLY A 290 -16.29 -0.11 -11.51
CA GLY A 290 -17.29 0.20 -12.53
C GLY A 290 -18.47 1.04 -12.03
N ALA A 291 -18.70 1.09 -10.72
CA ALA A 291 -19.76 1.88 -10.11
C ALA A 291 -19.32 3.32 -9.79
N SER A 292 -18.01 3.59 -9.84
CA SER A 292 -17.46 4.93 -9.57
C SER A 292 -17.78 5.89 -10.72
N PRO A 293 -18.36 7.07 -10.48
CA PRO A 293 -18.58 8.07 -11.53
C PRO A 293 -17.27 8.67 -12.08
N THR A 294 -16.16 8.54 -11.34
CA THR A 294 -14.84 9.07 -11.69
C THR A 294 -13.89 7.99 -12.22
N TRP A 295 -14.40 6.81 -12.61
CA TRP A 295 -13.58 5.69 -13.07
C TRP A 295 -12.63 6.07 -14.21
N LEU A 296 -13.02 6.98 -15.11
CA LEU A 296 -12.19 7.41 -16.23
C LEU A 296 -10.94 8.16 -15.77
N GLU A 297 -11.09 9.07 -14.80
CA GLU A 297 -9.96 9.79 -14.19
C GLU A 297 -9.04 8.80 -13.47
N GLN A 298 -9.62 7.83 -12.74
CA GLN A 298 -8.85 6.80 -12.05
C GLN A 298 -8.03 5.94 -13.02
N VAL A 299 -8.60 5.55 -14.16
CA VAL A 299 -7.87 4.81 -15.21
C VAL A 299 -6.71 5.63 -15.74
N GLN A 300 -6.91 6.92 -16.04
CA GLN A 300 -5.85 7.81 -16.53
C GLN A 300 -4.71 7.96 -15.52
N GLU A 301 -5.05 8.10 -14.24
CA GLU A 301 -4.09 8.17 -13.14
C GLU A 301 -3.26 6.90 -13.04
N VAL A 302 -3.88 5.72 -13.13
CA VAL A 302 -3.17 4.44 -13.14
C VAL A 302 -2.25 4.35 -14.36
N GLN A 303 -2.71 4.71 -15.56
CA GLN A 303 -1.86 4.69 -16.76
C GLN A 303 -0.68 5.65 -16.66
N ARG A 304 -0.83 6.82 -16.01
CA ARG A 304 0.29 7.73 -15.74
C ARG A 304 1.36 7.04 -14.88
N VAL A 305 0.95 6.38 -13.80
CA VAL A 305 1.89 5.70 -12.89
C VAL A 305 2.52 4.48 -13.57
N LEU A 306 1.75 3.72 -14.37
CA LEU A 306 2.29 2.60 -15.15
C LEU A 306 3.40 3.05 -16.12
N ARG A 307 3.23 4.21 -16.76
CA ARG A 307 4.29 4.82 -17.60
C ARG A 307 5.52 5.23 -16.80
N GLU A 308 5.35 5.80 -15.60
CA GLU A 308 6.47 6.19 -14.74
C GLU A 308 7.32 5.00 -14.28
N ILE A 309 6.71 3.84 -14.09
CA ILE A 309 7.41 2.61 -13.70
C ILE A 309 7.85 1.74 -14.90
N GLY A 310 7.55 2.16 -16.13
CA GLY A 310 7.89 1.44 -17.37
C GLY A 310 7.12 0.13 -17.56
N ALA A 311 5.87 0.08 -17.09
CA ALA A 311 4.97 -1.07 -17.21
C ALA A 311 3.85 -0.84 -18.25
N ASP A 312 3.92 0.26 -19.00
CA ASP A 312 2.89 0.66 -19.95
C ASP A 312 2.84 -0.21 -21.19
N ASP A 313 3.96 -0.79 -21.64
CA ASP A 313 4.00 -1.68 -22.81
C ASP A 313 3.43 -3.09 -22.55
N LEU A 314 3.19 -3.45 -21.28
CA LEU A 314 2.72 -4.78 -20.93
C LEU A 314 1.28 -5.04 -21.45
N PRO A 315 0.94 -6.30 -21.80
CA PRO A 315 -0.44 -6.68 -22.08
C PRO A 315 -1.35 -6.33 -20.90
N GLN A 316 -2.48 -5.69 -21.18
CA GLN A 316 -3.46 -5.29 -20.16
C GLN A 316 -4.84 -5.89 -20.45
N LEU A 317 -5.50 -6.39 -19.41
CA LEU A 317 -6.92 -6.74 -19.39
C LEU A 317 -7.62 -5.81 -18.41
N LEU A 318 -8.57 -4.99 -18.89
CA LEU A 318 -9.37 -4.13 -18.03
C LEU A 318 -10.46 -4.97 -17.35
N VAL A 319 -10.56 -4.86 -16.03
CA VAL A 319 -11.51 -5.61 -15.21
C VAL A 319 -12.39 -4.62 -14.46
N PHE A 320 -13.58 -4.35 -14.99
CA PHE A 320 -14.59 -3.53 -14.36
C PHE A 320 -15.30 -4.34 -13.28
N ASN A 321 -14.89 -4.10 -12.04
CA ASN A 321 -15.40 -4.76 -10.85
C ASN A 321 -16.61 -3.98 -10.27
N LYS A 322 -17.28 -4.58 -9.29
CA LYS A 322 -18.48 -4.06 -8.60
C LYS A 322 -19.70 -3.94 -9.51
N LEU A 323 -19.86 -4.86 -10.46
CA LEU A 323 -21.03 -4.95 -11.33
C LEU A 323 -22.36 -5.04 -10.55
N ASP A 324 -22.33 -5.59 -9.34
CA ASP A 324 -23.45 -5.68 -8.41
C ASP A 324 -24.00 -4.30 -7.98
N LEU A 325 -23.17 -3.26 -7.97
CA LEU A 325 -23.55 -1.90 -7.61
C LEU A 325 -24.04 -1.06 -8.79
N ILE A 326 -23.94 -1.59 -10.02
CA ILE A 326 -24.41 -0.91 -11.23
C ILE A 326 -25.89 -1.22 -11.44
N GLU A 327 -26.69 -0.17 -11.61
CA GLU A 327 -28.13 -0.27 -11.92
C GLU A 327 -28.36 -1.12 -13.18
N ASP A 328 -29.42 -1.94 -13.18
CA ASP A 328 -29.68 -2.92 -14.24
C ASP A 328 -29.73 -2.29 -15.65
N ASP A 329 -30.26 -1.07 -15.77
CA ASP A 329 -30.36 -0.33 -17.05
C ASP A 329 -29.00 0.21 -17.55
N ALA A 330 -28.04 0.38 -16.64
CA ALA A 330 -26.68 0.84 -16.93
C ALA A 330 -25.68 -0.31 -17.08
N ARG A 331 -26.11 -1.57 -16.89
CA ARG A 331 -25.26 -2.74 -17.07
C ARG A 331 -24.88 -2.95 -18.53
N PRO A 332 -23.66 -3.46 -18.78
CA PRO A 332 -23.23 -3.76 -20.13
C PRO A 332 -24.08 -4.90 -20.71
N ARG A 333 -24.32 -4.84 -22.02
CA ARG A 333 -25.07 -5.89 -22.74
C ARG A 333 -24.28 -7.19 -22.85
N GLU A 334 -22.97 -7.09 -22.89
CA GLU A 334 -22.02 -8.20 -22.95
C GLU A 334 -21.02 -8.04 -21.80
N ASN A 335 -20.70 -9.14 -21.12
CA ASN A 335 -19.77 -9.12 -19.99
C ASN A 335 -18.30 -8.99 -20.43
N VAL A 336 -18.02 -9.16 -21.72
CA VAL A 336 -16.68 -9.05 -22.30
C VAL A 336 -16.78 -8.25 -23.59
N ASP A 337 -15.98 -7.20 -23.69
CA ASP A 337 -15.86 -6.37 -24.88
C ASP A 337 -14.44 -5.82 -25.03
N HIS A 338 -14.28 -4.76 -25.82
CA HIS A 338 -13.00 -4.10 -26.04
C HIS A 338 -13.12 -2.62 -25.71
N TYR A 339 -12.06 -2.06 -25.16
CA TYR A 339 -11.97 -0.65 -24.79
C TYR A 339 -10.72 -0.02 -25.39
N GLU A 340 -10.87 1.17 -25.96
CA GLU A 340 -9.75 1.98 -26.43
C GLU A 340 -9.18 2.76 -25.24
N LEU A 341 -8.09 2.24 -24.67
CA LEU A 341 -7.45 2.79 -23.48
C LEU A 341 -6.71 4.10 -23.80
N GLU A 342 -6.03 4.10 -24.94
CA GLU A 342 -5.35 5.25 -25.54
C GLU A 342 -5.61 5.22 -27.05
N PRO A 343 -5.47 6.34 -27.77
CA PRO A 343 -5.69 6.38 -29.21
C PRO A 343 -4.90 5.28 -29.94
N GLY A 344 -5.60 4.33 -30.55
CA GLY A 344 -5.02 3.18 -31.26
C GLY A 344 -4.61 1.99 -30.38
N ARG A 345 -4.78 2.05 -29.06
CA ARG A 345 -4.52 0.95 -28.12
C ARG A 345 -5.82 0.35 -27.60
N ILE A 346 -6.26 -0.71 -28.27
CA ILE A 346 -7.45 -1.47 -27.90
C ILE A 346 -7.05 -2.61 -26.97
N VAL A 347 -7.70 -2.68 -25.82
CA VAL A 347 -7.49 -3.75 -24.83
C VAL A 347 -8.81 -4.47 -24.55
N PRO A 348 -8.78 -5.77 -24.22
CA PRO A 348 -9.98 -6.47 -23.76
C PRO A 348 -10.46 -5.85 -22.44
N ARG A 349 -11.79 -5.82 -22.27
CA ARG A 349 -12.46 -5.37 -21.06
C ARG A 349 -13.47 -6.42 -20.63
N LEU A 350 -13.50 -6.69 -19.32
CA LEU A 350 -14.39 -7.66 -18.70
C LEU A 350 -15.10 -7.04 -17.51
N PHE A 351 -16.40 -7.30 -17.38
CA PHE A 351 -17.23 -6.84 -16.27
C PHE A 351 -17.52 -7.98 -15.30
N LEU A 352 -17.29 -7.76 -14.01
CA LEU A 352 -17.48 -8.77 -12.97
C LEU A 352 -17.93 -8.17 -11.63
N SER A 353 -18.38 -9.04 -10.72
CA SER A 353 -18.47 -8.74 -9.30
C SER A 353 -17.59 -9.72 -8.52
N ALA A 354 -16.49 -9.23 -7.98
CA ALA A 354 -15.61 -10.03 -7.15
C ALA A 354 -16.27 -10.48 -5.83
N ALA A 355 -17.21 -9.69 -5.31
CA ALA A 355 -17.92 -9.99 -4.07
C ALA A 355 -18.96 -11.11 -4.26
N GLU A 356 -19.76 -11.02 -5.33
CA GLU A 356 -20.79 -12.02 -5.66
C GLU A 356 -20.25 -13.22 -6.46
N GLY A 357 -19.01 -13.13 -6.94
CA GLY A 357 -18.36 -14.17 -7.75
C GLY A 357 -18.85 -14.25 -9.20
N ILE A 358 -19.60 -13.25 -9.66
CA ILE A 358 -20.09 -13.13 -11.04
C ILE A 358 -18.93 -12.75 -11.97
N GLY A 359 -18.78 -13.38 -13.13
CA GLY A 359 -17.75 -13.02 -14.13
C GLY A 359 -16.35 -13.61 -13.87
N LEU A 360 -16.17 -14.38 -12.78
CA LEU A 360 -14.88 -14.96 -12.42
C LEU A 360 -14.44 -16.11 -13.34
N ALA A 361 -15.39 -16.85 -13.92
CA ALA A 361 -15.09 -17.95 -14.83
C ALA A 361 -14.52 -17.42 -16.15
N GLU A 362 -15.14 -16.36 -16.68
CA GLU A 362 -14.73 -15.61 -17.86
C GLU A 362 -13.35 -14.99 -17.64
N LEU A 363 -13.09 -14.40 -16.46
CA LEU A 363 -11.78 -13.86 -16.12
C LEU A 363 -10.70 -14.96 -16.11
N ARG A 364 -10.98 -16.12 -15.51
CA ARG A 364 -10.03 -17.25 -15.52
C ARG A 364 -9.74 -17.74 -16.93
N ALA A 365 -10.76 -17.80 -17.79
CA ALA A 365 -10.60 -18.18 -19.19
C ALA A 365 -9.76 -17.16 -19.96
N ALA A 366 -9.99 -15.86 -19.76
CA ALA A 366 -9.21 -14.78 -20.38
C ALA A 366 -7.74 -14.83 -19.95
N ILE A 367 -7.46 -15.05 -18.66
CA ILE A 367 -6.09 -15.23 -18.16
C ILE A 367 -5.45 -16.46 -18.80
N ALA A 368 -6.18 -17.58 -18.88
CA ALA A 368 -5.68 -18.81 -19.49
C ALA A 368 -5.31 -18.62 -20.96
N GLN A 369 -6.16 -17.92 -21.73
CA GLN A 369 -5.91 -17.61 -23.12
C GLN A 369 -4.67 -16.73 -23.30
N ALA A 370 -4.56 -15.62 -22.56
CA ALA A 370 -3.39 -14.74 -22.61
C ALA A 370 -2.09 -15.50 -22.26
N SER A 371 -2.20 -16.44 -21.33
CA SER A 371 -1.14 -17.33 -20.92
C SER A 371 -0.67 -18.25 -22.07
N ILE A 372 -1.60 -18.81 -22.85
CA ILE A 372 -1.30 -19.67 -24.02
C ILE A 372 -0.70 -18.83 -25.16
N ASP A 373 -1.25 -17.64 -25.41
CA ASP A 373 -0.80 -16.76 -26.49
C ASP A 373 0.65 -16.28 -26.26
N ALA A 374 1.04 -16.05 -25.01
CA ALA A 374 2.40 -15.70 -24.64
C ALA A 374 3.40 -16.82 -24.98
N ASP A 375 3.06 -18.08 -24.70
CA ASP A 375 3.92 -19.23 -25.05
C ASP A 375 4.07 -19.37 -26.57
N ALA A 376 2.98 -19.17 -27.33
CA ALA A 376 3.01 -19.22 -28.78
C ALA A 376 3.91 -18.15 -29.41
N GLN A 377 4.03 -16.96 -28.81
CA GLN A 377 4.97 -15.93 -29.26
C GLN A 377 6.42 -16.30 -28.98
N VAL A 378 6.71 -16.95 -27.85
CA VAL A 378 8.07 -17.41 -27.50
C VAL A 378 8.58 -18.50 -28.45
N ASP A 379 7.71 -19.43 -28.87
CA ASP A 379 8.04 -20.48 -29.85
C ASP A 379 8.24 -19.97 -31.29
N THR A 380 7.79 -18.75 -31.61
CA THR A 380 7.97 -18.15 -32.95
C THR A 380 9.24 -17.31 -33.12
N LEU A 381 9.98 -17.03 -32.04
CA LEU A 381 11.31 -16.43 -32.15
C LEU A 381 12.28 -17.50 -32.71
N PRO A 382 13.02 -17.24 -33.80
CA PRO A 382 13.93 -18.23 -34.34
C PRO A 382 14.96 -18.59 -33.27
N ALA A 383 14.95 -19.85 -32.84
CA ALA A 383 15.97 -20.40 -31.96
C ALA A 383 17.35 -20.00 -32.51
N ASP A 384 18.12 -19.24 -31.73
CA ASP A 384 19.46 -18.81 -32.13
C ASP A 384 20.26 -20.08 -32.44
N VAL A 385 20.59 -20.27 -33.72
CA VAL A 385 21.19 -21.49 -34.29
C VAL A 385 22.56 -21.78 -33.66
N ARG A 386 23.10 -20.86 -32.85
CA ARG A 386 24.34 -21.00 -32.10
C ARG A 386 24.26 -21.87 -30.84
N PHE A 387 23.07 -22.21 -30.36
CA PHE A 387 22.90 -23.07 -29.17
C PHE A 387 22.30 -24.46 -29.47
N ARG A 388 22.11 -24.83 -30.74
CA ARG A 388 21.79 -26.20 -31.16
C ARG A 388 23.05 -27.04 -31.36
N SER A 389 23.74 -27.33 -30.28
CA SER A 389 24.60 -28.52 -30.18
C SER A 389 25.10 -28.64 -28.76
N LEU A 390 24.41 -29.44 -27.96
CA LEU A 390 24.96 -30.35 -26.96
C LEU A 390 23.77 -31.14 -26.38
N ASP A 391 23.04 -31.82 -27.26
CA ASP A 391 22.37 -33.06 -26.87
C ASP A 391 23.51 -34.07 -26.69
N VAL A 392 23.94 -34.26 -25.45
CA VAL A 392 24.72 -35.44 -25.09
C VAL A 392 23.70 -36.49 -24.69
N ASP A 393 23.37 -37.36 -25.64
CA ASP A 393 22.72 -38.64 -25.39
C ASP A 393 23.50 -39.39 -24.30
N VAL A 394 22.83 -39.70 -23.19
CA VAL A 394 23.33 -40.70 -22.24
C VAL A 394 22.19 -41.67 -21.96
N ASP A 395 22.04 -42.65 -22.84
CA ASP A 395 21.65 -43.98 -22.42
C ASP A 395 22.26 -45.06 -23.33
N ALA A 396 22.88 -46.04 -22.65
CA ALA A 396 23.33 -47.36 -23.08
C ALA A 396 24.68 -47.51 -23.85
N GLU A 397 25.75 -47.82 -23.11
CA GLU A 397 26.44 -49.11 -23.29
C GLU A 397 27.24 -49.54 -22.04
N VAL A 398 27.21 -50.85 -21.81
CA VAL A 398 27.69 -51.61 -20.65
C VAL A 398 29.17 -51.98 -20.81
N GLY A 399 29.99 -51.91 -19.74
CA GLY A 399 31.20 -52.74 -19.66
C GLY A 399 32.35 -52.28 -18.75
N ALA A 400 32.40 -52.87 -17.55
CA ALA A 400 33.56 -53.35 -16.79
C ALA A 400 34.66 -52.38 -16.24
N ASP A 401 35.00 -52.68 -14.98
CA ASP A 401 36.21 -52.35 -14.21
C ASP A 401 36.50 -50.89 -13.84
N ALA A 402 36.19 -50.52 -12.58
CA ALA A 402 37.20 -50.42 -11.54
C ALA A 402 36.56 -50.03 -10.19
N SER A 403 36.78 -50.88 -9.20
CA SER A 403 36.68 -50.61 -7.76
C SER A 403 37.31 -49.27 -7.35
N LEU A 404 36.73 -48.57 -6.37
CA LEU A 404 37.42 -48.02 -5.18
C LEU A 404 36.42 -47.27 -4.26
N ASP A 405 36.24 -47.87 -3.07
CA ASP A 405 36.13 -47.28 -1.73
C ASP A 405 35.02 -46.25 -1.39
N LEU A 406 34.02 -46.79 -0.69
CA LEU A 406 33.17 -46.08 0.27
C LEU A 406 33.90 -46.08 1.61
N ASP A 407 34.25 -44.90 2.14
CA ASP A 407 34.25 -44.55 3.56
C ASP A 407 34.52 -43.04 3.71
N ASP A 408 34.02 -42.45 4.80
CA ASP A 408 34.13 -41.05 5.25
C ASP A 408 33.05 -40.05 4.81
N VAL A 409 31.88 -40.14 5.46
CA VAL A 409 31.12 -38.94 5.86
C VAL A 409 30.91 -38.99 7.37
N ASP A 410 31.87 -38.41 8.10
CA ASP A 410 31.74 -38.15 9.53
C ASP A 410 30.99 -36.83 9.78
N ALA A 411 30.23 -36.87 10.88
CA ALA A 411 29.27 -35.91 11.35
C ALA A 411 29.92 -34.63 11.93
N SER A 412 29.27 -33.49 11.73
CA SER A 412 29.40 -32.34 12.62
C SER A 412 28.16 -31.44 12.51
N MET A 413 27.12 -31.80 13.26
CA MET A 413 26.10 -30.87 13.75
C MET A 413 26.21 -30.85 15.27
N GLU A 414 26.73 -29.75 15.83
CA GLU A 414 26.58 -29.45 17.25
C GLU A 414 25.32 -28.59 17.49
N PRO A 415 24.55 -28.86 18.56
CA PRO A 415 23.34 -28.11 18.88
C PRO A 415 23.64 -26.85 19.71
N LEU A 416 22.82 -25.82 19.53
CA LEU A 416 22.80 -24.61 20.35
C LEU A 416 22.18 -24.92 21.75
N PRO A 417 22.68 -24.30 22.84
CA PRO A 417 22.19 -24.55 24.19
C PRO A 417 20.88 -23.81 24.52
N ASP A 418 20.05 -24.50 25.30
CA ASP A 418 18.91 -23.96 26.06
C ASP A 418 19.40 -23.00 27.14
N ASP A 419 18.83 -21.78 27.19
CA ASP A 419 18.59 -21.00 28.42
C ASP A 419 17.92 -19.66 28.06
N LEU A 420 16.66 -19.47 28.50
CA LEU A 420 16.04 -18.21 28.97
C LEU A 420 14.50 -18.34 28.96
N LEU A 421 13.94 -18.93 30.02
CA LEU A 421 12.53 -18.81 30.40
C LEU A 421 12.42 -18.59 31.92
N GLU A 422 12.48 -17.32 32.31
CA GLU A 422 12.00 -16.72 33.58
C GLU A 422 11.72 -15.25 33.20
N ALA A 423 10.62 -14.57 33.53
CA ALA A 423 9.54 -14.81 34.44
C ALA A 423 8.32 -13.97 33.99
N ALA A 424 7.11 -14.49 34.21
CA ALA A 424 5.88 -13.70 34.35
C ALA A 424 5.27 -14.07 35.71
N PRO A 425 4.73 -13.12 36.51
CA PRO A 425 4.17 -13.44 37.80
C PRO A 425 2.72 -13.93 37.65
N ASP A 426 2.47 -15.11 38.24
CA ASP A 426 1.14 -15.56 38.68
C ASP A 426 0.78 -14.82 39.97
N ASP A 427 -0.35 -14.11 39.97
CA ASP A 427 -1.09 -13.73 41.17
C ASP A 427 -2.52 -14.26 41.03
N ALA A 428 -2.73 -15.48 41.52
CA ALA A 428 -4.03 -15.98 41.92
C ALA A 428 -3.86 -17.08 42.98
N GLU A 429 -4.21 -16.78 44.23
CA GLU A 429 -5.02 -17.65 45.08
C GLU A 429 -5.16 -17.04 46.49
N HIS A 430 -6.40 -16.75 46.90
CA HIS A 430 -7.02 -17.50 48.01
C HIS A 430 -8.46 -17.07 48.26
N GLY A 431 -9.34 -18.07 48.36
CA GLY A 431 -10.30 -18.11 49.47
C GLY A 431 -11.77 -17.88 49.14
N ALA A 432 -12.42 -18.96 48.71
CA ALA A 432 -13.86 -19.14 48.70
C ALA A 432 -14.52 -18.83 50.06
N ASN A 433 -15.76 -18.32 50.03
CA ASN A 433 -16.74 -18.67 51.05
C ASN A 433 -18.16 -18.73 50.47
N VAL A 434 -18.90 -19.70 50.97
CA VAL A 434 -20.09 -20.36 50.42
C VAL A 434 -21.40 -19.60 50.71
N ASP A 435 -22.39 -19.84 49.84
CA ASP A 435 -23.83 -19.63 49.96
C ASP A 435 -24.43 -19.57 51.38
N GLU A 436 -25.41 -18.69 51.64
CA GLU A 436 -26.85 -19.05 51.66
C GLU A 436 -27.76 -17.92 52.22
N HIS A 437 -28.99 -17.89 51.69
CA HIS A 437 -30.25 -17.42 52.31
C HIS A 437 -30.69 -15.94 52.29
N ARG A 438 -31.57 -15.69 51.30
CA ARG A 438 -32.89 -15.04 51.37
C ARG A 438 -33.36 -14.53 52.76
N SER A 439 -33.67 -13.23 52.76
CA SER A 439 -34.89 -12.56 53.26
C SER A 439 -35.59 -13.07 54.54
N ARG A 440 -35.58 -12.23 55.58
CA ARG A 440 -36.78 -11.85 56.38
C ARG A 440 -36.49 -10.73 57.41
N HIS A 441 -37.37 -9.73 57.38
CA HIS A 441 -37.90 -8.92 58.50
C HIS A 441 -37.08 -7.85 59.28
N ARG A 442 -37.57 -6.61 59.09
CA ARG A 442 -38.07 -5.61 60.08
C ARG A 442 -37.10 -4.72 60.87
N ALA A 443 -37.42 -3.41 60.78
CA ALA A 443 -37.28 -2.33 61.76
C ALA A 443 -35.83 -1.95 62.15
N ALA A 444 -35.40 -0.70 62.18
CA ALA A 444 -36.09 0.58 62.41
C ALA A 444 -35.42 1.70 61.61
#